data_AF-A0A6N8GRD3-F1
#
_entry.id   AF-A0A6N8GRD3-F1
#
_cell.length_a   1.000
_cell.length_b   1.000
_cell.length_c   1.000
_cell.angle_alpha   90.00
_cell.angle_beta   90.00
_cell.angle_gamma   90.00
#
_symmetry.space_group_name_H-M   'P 1'
#
loop_
_entity.id
_entity.type
_entity.pdbx_description
1 polymer ?
#
loop_
_entity_poly.entity_id
_entity_poly.type
_entity_poly.pdbx_seq_one_letter_code
_entity_poly.pdbx_strand_id
1 'polypeptide(L)'
;MNQLSVLLLTTPILLRHRAEDVLVRRQNDVVWALIVIPIAVVIALGLITAWFIYCQRKGMWPAMDMPSWNSGGTWKLYCKR
;
A
#
# COMPACT_ATOMS: atom_id res chain seq x y z
N MET A 1 -41.61 -30.61 9.00
CA MET A 1 -40.37 -30.20 9.70
C MET A 1 -39.99 -28.82 9.17
N ASN A 2 -40.13 -27.80 10.03
CA ASN A 2 -40.29 -26.41 9.63
C ASN A 2 -38.97 -25.75 9.22
N GLN A 3 -38.96 -25.12 8.04
CA GLN A 3 -37.88 -24.24 7.54
C GLN A 3 -37.49 -23.13 8.54
N LEU A 4 -38.45 -22.67 9.35
CA LEU A 4 -38.25 -21.68 10.42
C LEU A 4 -37.29 -22.15 11.51
N SER A 5 -37.25 -23.45 11.81
CA SER A 5 -36.36 -24.02 12.81
C SER A 5 -34.90 -23.97 12.34
N VAL A 6 -34.66 -24.26 11.06
CA VAL A 6 -33.32 -24.24 10.44
C VAL A 6 -32.79 -22.80 10.34
N LEU A 7 -33.65 -21.83 10.07
CA LEU A 7 -33.30 -20.42 9.97
C LEU A 7 -32.92 -19.81 11.33
N LEU A 8 -33.64 -20.18 12.40
CA LEU A 8 -33.33 -19.73 13.77
C LEU A 8 -32.03 -20.34 14.34
N LEU A 9 -31.62 -21.52 13.87
CA LEU A 9 -30.39 -22.18 14.28
C LEU A 9 -29.14 -21.70 13.52
N THR A 10 -29.30 -21.23 12.27
CA THR A 10 -28.17 -20.82 11.40
C THR A 10 -27.84 -19.33 11.48
N THR A 11 -28.79 -18.48 11.85
CA THR A 11 -28.60 -17.03 12.06
C THR A 11 -27.48 -16.66 13.06
N PRO A 12 -27.34 -17.29 14.24
CA PRO A 12 -26.24 -16.94 15.16
C PRO A 12 -24.87 -17.35 14.61
N ILE A 13 -24.80 -18.43 13.84
CA ILE A 13 -23.56 -18.93 13.22
C ILE A 13 -23.09 -17.97 12.12
N LEU A 14 -24.03 -17.50 11.28
CA LEU A 14 -23.75 -16.53 10.22
C LEU A 14 -23.28 -15.18 10.79
N LEU A 15 -23.90 -14.70 11.87
CA LEU A 15 -23.52 -13.46 12.54
C LEU A 15 -22.11 -13.55 13.15
N ARG A 16 -21.76 -14.70 13.74
CA ARG A 16 -20.42 -14.94 14.29
C ARG A 16 -19.35 -14.92 13.20
N HIS A 17 -19.57 -15.61 12.08
CA HIS A 17 -18.61 -15.60 10.98
C HIS A 17 -18.39 -14.20 10.42
N ARG A 18 -19.45 -13.40 10.24
CA ARG A 18 -19.30 -12.01 9.80
C ARG A 18 -18.55 -11.14 10.81
N ALA A 19 -18.73 -11.37 12.11
CA ALA A 19 -18.00 -10.63 13.14
C ALA A 19 -16.50 -10.97 13.11
N GLU A 20 -16.15 -12.25 12.94
CA GLU A 20 -14.76 -12.69 12.79
C GLU A 20 -14.11 -12.11 11.53
N ASP A 21 -14.81 -12.10 10.39
CA ASP A 21 -14.31 -11.49 9.15
C ASP A 21 -14.00 -10.00 9.29
N VAL A 22 -14.88 -9.26 9.97
CA VAL A 22 -14.69 -7.81 10.22
C VAL A 22 -13.51 -7.56 11.16
N LEU A 23 -13.35 -8.38 12.21
CA LEU A 23 -12.24 -8.27 13.15
C LEU A 23 -10.90 -8.61 12.49
N VAL A 24 -10.84 -9.67 11.69
CA VAL A 24 -9.65 -10.06 10.94
C VAL A 24 -9.27 -8.98 9.93
N ARG A 25 -10.24 -8.43 9.20
CA ARG A 25 -9.97 -7.34 8.24
C ARG A 25 -9.45 -6.09 8.94
N ARG A 26 -10.04 -5.71 10.08
CA ARG A 26 -9.58 -4.57 10.87
C ARG A 26 -8.17 -4.77 11.43
N GLN A 27 -7.83 -5.97 11.89
CA GLN A 27 -6.47 -6.29 12.31
C GLN A 27 -5.47 -6.21 11.16
N ASN A 28 -5.84 -6.73 9.98
CA ASN A 28 -5.00 -6.63 8.79
C ASN A 28 -4.78 -5.16 8.39
N ASP A 29 -5.82 -4.34 8.38
CA ASP A 29 -5.70 -2.91 8.05
C ASP A 29 -4.77 -2.18 9.04
N VAL A 30 -4.85 -2.50 10.33
CA VAL A 30 -3.96 -1.93 11.36
C VAL A 30 -2.51 -2.39 11.16
N VAL A 31 -2.27 -3.67 10.84
CA VAL A 31 -0.93 -4.21 10.55
C VAL A 31 -0.34 -3.56 9.30
N TRP A 32 -1.12 -3.43 8.22
CA TRP A 32 -0.70 -2.74 7.01
C TRP A 32 -0.32 -1.29 7.30
N ALA A 33 -1.16 -0.57 8.06
CA ALA A 33 -0.93 0.84 8.37
C ALA A 33 0.27 1.07 9.29
N LEU A 34 0.44 0.26 10.33
CA LEU A 34 1.45 0.48 11.37
C LEU A 34 2.81 -0.14 11.06
N ILE A 35 2.86 -1.17 10.20
CA ILE A 35 4.10 -1.90 9.94
C ILE A 35 4.52 -1.71 8.49
N VAL A 36 3.64 -1.98 7.53
CA VAL A 36 4.03 -2.02 6.12
C VAL A 36 4.29 -0.62 5.55
N ILE A 37 3.41 0.34 5.85
CA ILE A 37 3.59 1.74 5.41
C ILE A 37 4.92 2.34 5.90
N PRO A 38 5.28 2.30 7.19
CA PRO A 38 6.53 2.91 7.63
C PRO A 38 7.76 2.21 7.03
N ILE A 39 7.74 0.89 6.88
CA ILE A 39 8.82 0.17 6.19
C ILE A 39 8.97 0.67 4.75
N ALA A 40 7.87 0.81 4.01
CA ALA A 40 7.89 1.34 2.65
C ALA A 40 8.44 2.77 2.59
N VAL A 41 8.07 3.63 3.55
CA VAL A 41 8.60 5.01 3.64
C VAL A 41 10.10 5.02 3.88
N VAL A 42 10.60 4.20 4.82
CA VAL A 42 12.04 4.11 5.11
C VAL A 42 12.82 3.65 3.88
N ILE A 43 12.33 2.63 3.18
CA ILE A 43 12.95 2.12 1.94
C ILE A 43 12.95 3.20 0.86
N ALA A 44 11.82 3.88 0.64
CA ALA A 44 11.71 4.93 -0.37
C ALA A 44 12.69 6.08 -0.11
N LEU A 45 12.77 6.56 1.14
CA LEU A 45 13.71 7.61 1.54
C LEU A 45 15.17 7.16 1.37
N GLY A 46 15.49 5.90 1.70
CA GLY A 46 16.80 5.32 1.47
C GLY A 46 17.19 5.32 0.00
N LEU A 47 16.30 4.90 -0.88
CA LEU A 47 16.53 4.88 -2.33
C LEU A 47 16.70 6.29 -2.92
N ILE A 48 15.86 7.25 -2.51
CA ILE A 48 15.95 8.64 -2.95
C ILE A 48 17.29 9.25 -2.50
N THR A 49 17.68 9.01 -1.25
CA THR A 49 18.95 9.50 -0.69
C THR A 49 20.14 8.89 -1.41
N ALA A 50 20.12 7.58 -1.66
CA ALA A 50 21.18 6.89 -2.40
C ALA A 50 21.32 7.43 -3.83
N TRP A 51 20.20 7.66 -4.53
CA TRP A 51 20.18 8.27 -5.84
C TRP A 51 20.74 9.69 -5.84
N PHE A 52 20.34 10.51 -4.86
CA PHE A 52 20.85 11.86 -4.68
C PHE A 52 22.39 11.86 -4.51
N ILE A 53 22.91 11.05 -3.59
CA ILE A 53 24.35 10.92 -3.34
C ILE A 53 25.07 10.44 -4.60
N TYR A 54 24.50 9.49 -5.34
CA TYR A 54 25.07 9.00 -6.58
C TYR A 54 25.21 10.10 -7.63
N CYS A 55 24.19 10.94 -7.83
CA CYS A 55 24.26 12.07 -8.75
C CYS A 55 25.31 13.10 -8.29
N GLN A 56 25.32 13.44 -7.01
CA GLN A 56 26.28 14.39 -6.42
C GLN A 56 27.74 13.94 -6.59
N ARG A 57 28.03 12.64 -6.39
CA ARG A 57 29.37 12.08 -6.61
C ARG A 57 29.86 12.23 -8.06
N LYS A 58 28.96 12.45 -9.01
CA LYS A 58 29.27 12.71 -10.42
C LYS A 58 29.28 14.19 -10.79
N GLY A 59 29.12 15.09 -9.81
CA GLY A 59 28.97 16.53 -10.04
C GLY A 59 27.69 16.87 -10.80
N MET A 60 26.62 16.09 -10.58
CA MET A 60 25.30 16.27 -11.21
C MET A 60 24.22 16.36 -10.13
N TRP A 61 23.05 16.88 -10.51
CA TRP A 61 21.86 16.97 -9.67
C TRP A 61 20.80 15.95 -10.12
N PRO A 62 20.01 15.41 -9.18
CA PRO A 62 18.88 14.55 -9.53
C PRO A 62 17.79 15.36 -10.23
N ALA A 63 17.30 14.84 -11.35
CA ALA A 63 16.21 15.41 -12.14
C ALA A 63 15.11 14.37 -12.37
N MET A 64 13.86 14.84 -12.40
CA MET A 64 12.68 14.03 -12.61
C MET A 64 11.76 14.73 -13.61
N ASP A 65 11.50 14.07 -14.73
CA ASP A 65 10.60 14.58 -15.77
C ASP A 65 9.25 13.87 -15.71
N MET A 66 8.19 14.67 -15.58
CA MET A 66 6.81 14.20 -15.66
C MET A 66 6.37 14.11 -17.12
N PRO A 67 5.75 13.00 -17.56
CA PRO A 67 5.16 12.91 -18.89
C PRO A 67 3.96 13.88 -19.04
N SER A 68 3.62 14.22 -20.28
CA SER A 68 2.46 15.08 -20.54
C SER A 68 1.17 14.35 -20.16
N TRP A 69 0.23 15.08 -19.56
CA TRP A 69 -1.08 14.54 -19.17
C TRP A 69 -1.92 14.06 -20.37
N ASN A 70 -1.73 14.67 -21.55
CA ASN A 70 -2.54 14.39 -22.74
C ASN A 70 -2.01 13.21 -23.57
N SER A 71 -0.71 12.95 -23.53
CA SER A 71 -0.08 11.89 -24.35
C SER A 71 0.27 10.64 -23.55
N GLY A 72 0.13 10.68 -22.23
CA GLY A 72 0.71 9.68 -21.34
C GLY A 72 2.24 9.58 -21.50
N GLY A 73 2.85 8.67 -20.75
CA GLY A 73 4.27 8.38 -20.86
C GLY A 73 4.87 7.85 -19.55
N THR A 74 6.19 7.72 -19.55
CA THR A 74 6.94 7.17 -18.42
C THR A 74 7.64 8.30 -17.67
N TRP A 75 7.59 8.24 -16.34
CA TRP A 75 8.42 9.08 -15.49
C TRP A 75 9.89 8.77 -15.70
N LYS A 76 10.70 9.79 -15.95
CA LYS A 76 12.14 9.64 -16.15
C LYS A 76 12.87 10.20 -14.95
N LEU A 77 13.72 9.38 -14.34
CA LEU A 77 14.60 9.74 -13.24
C LEU A 77 16.04 9.62 -13.73
N TYR A 78 16.81 10.71 -13.66
CA TYR A 78 18.18 10.74 -14.15
C TYR A 78 19.03 11.77 -13.42
N CYS A 79 20.34 11.71 -13.58
CA CYS A 79 21.26 12.76 -13.09
C CYS A 79 21.53 13.76 -14.23
N LYS A 80 21.40 15.06 -13.95
CA LYS A 80 21.62 16.16 -14.90
C LYS A 80 22.71 17.09 -14.37
N ARG A 81 23.64 17.49 -15.24
CA ARG A 81 24.70 18.44 -14.90
C ARG A 81 24.17 19.87 -14.86
#